data_AF-A0A3Q0ISI5-F1
#
_entry.id   AF-A0A3Q0ISI5-F1
#
_cell.length_a   1.000
_cell.length_b   1.000
_cell.length_c   1.000
_cell.angle_alpha   90.00
_cell.angle_beta   90.00
_cell.angle_gamma   90.00
#
_symmetry.space_group_name_H-M   'P 1'
#
loop_
_entity.id
_entity.type
_entity.pdbx_description
1 polymer ?
#
loop_
_entity_poly.entity_id
_entity_poly.type
_entity_poly.pdbx_seq_one_letter_code
_entity_poly.pdbx_strand_id
1 'polypeptide(L)' 'MNIAKSHVCETCGKGFRSRTEMRKHQETHNPIRSFACEHCDAAFTVKKYLVQHYKTHRLR' A
#
# COMPACT_ATOMS: atom_id res chain seq x y z
N MET A 1 8.92 -28.07 -19.97
CA MET A 1 7.77 -27.77 -19.08
C MET A 1 7.58 -26.26 -19.06
N ASN A 2 6.53 -25.77 -19.72
CA ASN A 2 6.27 -24.34 -19.85
C ASN A 2 5.74 -23.81 -18.52
N ILE A 3 6.63 -23.22 -17.71
CA ILE A 3 6.24 -22.33 -16.63
C ILE A 3 5.55 -21.15 -17.31
N ALA A 4 4.23 -21.24 -17.46
CA ALA A 4 3.41 -20.08 -17.75
C ALA A 4 3.83 -19.05 -16.69
N LYS A 5 4.31 -17.91 -17.18
CA LYS A 5 4.78 -16.77 -16.39
C LYS A 5 3.57 -16.17 -15.68
N SER A 6 3.01 -16.92 -14.73
CA SER A 6 1.85 -16.56 -13.96
C SER A 6 2.28 -15.44 -13.04
N HIS A 7 1.85 -14.22 -13.32
CA HIS A 7 2.09 -13.09 -12.45
C HIS A 7 1.16 -13.23 -11.25
N VAL A 8 1.51 -14.11 -10.32
CA VAL A 8 0.73 -14.41 -9.12
C VAL A 8 1.27 -13.57 -7.97
N CYS A 9 0.36 -12.95 -7.24
CA CYS A 9 0.71 -12.25 -6.01
C CYS A 9 1.03 -13.25 -4.91
N GLU A 10 2.26 -13.26 -4.40
CA GLU A 10 2.68 -14.14 -3.30
C GLU A 10 1.98 -13.82 -1.97
N THR A 11 1.42 -12.62 -1.84
CA THR A 11 0.73 -12.18 -0.61
C THR A 11 -0.68 -12.74 -0.48
N CYS A 12 -1.39 -12.97 -1.59
CA CYS A 12 -2.79 -13.42 -1.56
C CYS A 12 -3.15 -14.50 -2.59
N GLY A 13 -2.18 -14.95 -3.40
CA GLY A 13 -2.39 -15.98 -4.42
C GLY A 13 -3.14 -15.52 -5.67
N LYS A 14 -3.46 -14.23 -5.81
CA LYS A 14 -4.23 -13.72 -6.96
C LYS A 14 -3.38 -13.71 -8.24
N GLY A 15 -3.90 -14.30 -9.32
CA GLY A 15 -3.24 -14.34 -10.62
C GLY A 15 -3.57 -13.11 -11.49
N PHE A 16 -2.57 -12.60 -12.19
CA PHE A 16 -2.69 -11.46 -13.10
C PHE A 16 -2.19 -11.82 -14.51
N ARG A 17 -2.74 -11.13 -15.51
CA ARG A 17 -2.35 -11.29 -16.92
C ARG A 17 -0.99 -10.67 -17.23
N SER A 18 -0.54 -9.70 -16.44
CA SER A 18 0.72 -8.98 -16.66
C SER A 18 1.48 -8.68 -15.36
N ARG A 19 2.81 -8.55 -15.47
CA ARG A 19 3.69 -8.17 -14.34
C ARG A 19 3.32 -6.80 -13.77
N THR A 20 2.94 -5.86 -14.65
CA THR A 20 2.60 -4.49 -14.27
C THR A 20 1.32 -4.45 -13.42
N GLU A 21 0.30 -5.23 -13.79
CA GLU A 21 -0.92 -5.35 -12.99
C GLU A 21 -0.65 -6.02 -11.64
N MET A 22 0.15 -7.09 -11.62
CA MET A 22 0.57 -7.73 -10.38
C MET A 22 1.35 -6.77 -9.46
N ARG A 23 2.25 -5.95 -10.01
CA ARG A 23 3.01 -4.95 -9.24
C ARG A 23 2.08 -3.89 -8.65
N LYS A 24 1.17 -3.32 -9.45
CA LYS A 24 0.16 -2.36 -8.96
C LYS A 24 -0.73 -2.97 -7.88
N HIS A 25 -1.10 -4.24 -8.03
CA HIS A 25 -1.85 -4.95 -7.02
C HIS A 25 -1.03 -5.15 -5.73
N GLN A 26 0.28 -5.38 -5.83
CA GLN A 26 1.13 -5.53 -4.65
C GLN A 26 1.22 -4.22 -3.83
N GLU A 27 1.12 -3.06 -4.48
CA GLU A 27 0.96 -1.76 -3.82
C GLU A 27 -0.37 -1.61 -3.06
N THR A 28 -1.36 -2.48 -3.31
CA THR A 28 -2.60 -2.51 -2.50
C THR A 28 -2.44 -3.31 -1.22
N HIS A 29 -1.53 -4.30 -1.21
CA HIS A 29 -1.20 -5.08 0.00
C HIS A 29 -0.30 -4.30 0.95
N ASN A 30 0.66 -3.59 0.38
CA ASN A 30 1.41 -2.56 1.07
C ASN A 30 0.94 -1.22 0.52
N PRO A 31 -0.18 -0.65 1.03
CA PRO A 31 -0.48 0.74 0.73
C PRO A 31 0.79 1.48 1.10
N ILE A 32 1.47 2.05 0.11
CA ILE A 32 2.68 2.84 0.33
C ILE A 32 2.21 4.07 1.10
N ARG A 33 2.11 3.90 2.42
CA ARG A 33 1.74 4.95 3.34
C ARG A 33 3.04 5.70 3.60
N SER A 34 3.46 6.49 2.61
CA SER A 34 4.69 7.27 2.65
C SER A 34 4.71 8.27 3.81
N PHE A 35 3.54 8.54 4.40
CA PHE A 35 3.33 9.56 5.42
C PHE A 35 2.76 8.90 6.68
N ALA A 36 3.64 8.30 7.47
CA ALA A 36 3.30 7.77 8.79
C ALA A 36 3.22 8.91 9.83
N CYS A 37 2.32 8.76 10.79
CA CYS A 37 2.29 9.62 11.97
C CYS A 37 3.30 9.12 12.99
N GLU A 38 4.01 10.05 13.64
CA GLU A 38 5.01 9.71 14.67
C GLU A 38 4.38 9.50 16.06
N HIS A 39 3.12 9.91 16.23
CA HIS A 39 2.39 9.83 17.50
C HIS A 39 1.42 8.63 17.57
N CYS A 40 1.17 7.94 16.46
CA CYS A 40 0.31 6.75 16.40
C CYS A 40 0.56 5.92 15.14
N ASP A 41 0.00 4.71 15.07
CA ASP A 41 0.10 3.81 13.92
C ASP A 41 -0.73 4.22 12.68
N ALA A 42 -1.22 5.47 12.65
CA ALA A 42 -1.91 5.99 11.48
C ALA A 42 -0.89 6.34 10.39
N ALA A 43 -1.11 5.82 9.18
CA ALA A 43 -0.27 6.17 8.05
C ALA A 43 -1.10 6.40 6.79
N PHE A 44 -0.66 7.37 6.00
CA PHE A 44 -1.43 7.96 4.91
C PHE A 44 -0.67 7.88 3.60
N THR A 45 -1.39 7.74 2.49
CA THR A 45 -0.83 7.76 1.13
C THR A 45 -0.57 9.18 0.61
N VAL A 46 -1.15 10.20 1.26
CA VAL A 46 -1.02 11.61 0.86
C VAL A 46 -0.66 12.49 2.04
N LYS A 47 0.37 13.34 1.87
CA LYS A 47 0.86 14.27 2.91
C LYS A 47 -0.22 15.17 3.49
N LYS A 48 -1.16 15.65 2.66
CA LYS A 48 -2.27 16.53 3.09
C LYS A 48 -3.12 15.89 4.20
N TYR A 49 -3.35 14.58 4.11
CA TYR A 49 -4.13 13.85 5.10
C TYR A 49 -3.35 13.64 6.39
N LEU A 50 -2.04 13.37 6.31
CA LEU A 50 -1.17 13.34 7.49
C LEU A 50 -1.15 14.70 8.23
N VAL A 51 -1.05 15.81 7.51
CA VAL A 51 -1.04 17.17 8.11
C VAL A 51 -2.37 17.48 8.80
N GLN A 52 -3.49 17.12 8.18
CA GLN A 52 -4.81 17.28 8.81
C GLN A 52 -4.93 16.38 10.05
N HIS A 53 -4.45 15.14 9.96
CA HIS A 53 -4.41 14.22 11.08
C HIS A 53 -3.57 14.74 12.25
N TYR A 54 -2.43 15.38 12.02
CA TYR A 54 -1.63 15.97 13.11
C TYR A 54 -2.41 16.99 13.96
N LYS A 55 -3.44 17.63 13.41
CA LYS A 55 -4.29 18.54 14.19
C LYS A 55 -5.12 17.80 15.25
N THR A 56 -5.45 16.52 15.04
CA THR A 56 -6.20 15.72 16.03
C THR A 56 -5.35 15.41 17.25
N HIS A 57 -4.02 15.31 17.10
CA HIS A 57 -3.10 15.14 18.23
C HIS A 57 -2.87 16.42 19.02
N ARG A 58 -2.95 17.59 18.36
CA ARG A 58 -2.79 18.90 19.01
C ARG A 58 -4.00 19.35 19.84
N LEU A 59 -5.16 18.75 19.60
CA LEU A 59 -6.42 19.06 20.30
C LEU A 59 -6.67 18.12 21.49
N ARG A 60 -5.71 17.24 21.80
CA ARG A 60 -5.79 16.24 22.86
C ARG A 60 -4.89 16.59 24.02
#